data_AF-A0A959SXW0-F1
#
_entry.id   AF-A0A959SXW0-F1
#
_cell.length_a   1.000
_cell.length_b   1.000
_cell.length_c   1.000
_cell.angle_alpha   90.00
_cell.angle_beta   90.00
_cell.angle_gamma   90.00
#
_symmetry.space_group_name_H-M   'P 1'
#
loop_
_entity.id
_entity.type
_entity.pdbx_description
1 polymer ?
#
loop_
_entity_poly.entity_id
_entity_poly.type
_entity_poly.pdbx_seq_one_letter_code
_entity_poly.pdbx_strand_id
1 'polypeptide(L)' 'KNPVNTEDGLKIEFDNDWVHLRTSNTEPIIRIYAESDYETKANNIALQLMRDIKEFG' A
#
# COMPACT_ATOMS: atom_id res chain seq x y z
N LYS A 1 8.07 -12.47 -11.21
CA LYS A 1 7.71 -12.57 -9.77
C LYS A 1 8.07 -11.23 -9.17
N ASN A 2 7.09 -10.40 -8.88
CA ASN A 2 7.39 -9.08 -8.34
C ASN A 2 7.83 -9.21 -6.87
N PRO A 3 8.79 -8.41 -6.41
CA PRO A 3 9.26 -8.48 -5.04
C PRO A 3 8.15 -7.99 -4.10
N VAL A 4 7.70 -8.88 -3.20
CA VAL A 4 6.94 -8.50 -2.01
C VAL A 4 7.95 -8.33 -0.89
N ASN A 5 8.13 -7.11 -0.38
CA ASN A 5 9.01 -6.84 0.75
C ASN A 5 8.17 -6.64 2.01
N THR A 6 8.48 -7.38 3.08
CA THR A 6 7.78 -7.33 4.37
C THR A 6 8.65 -6.78 5.52
N GLU A 7 9.90 -6.36 5.25
CA GLU A 7 10.85 -5.93 6.29
C GLU A 7 10.55 -4.54 6.86
N ASP A 8 9.95 -3.62 6.08
CA ASP A 8 9.56 -2.27 6.52
C ASP A 8 8.10 -1.97 6.11
N GLY A 9 7.19 -2.84 6.55
CA GLY A 9 5.79 -2.86 6.09
C GLY A 9 5.62 -3.74 4.85
N LEU A 10 4.44 -3.69 4.21
CA LEU A 10 4.15 -4.47 3.01
C LEU A 10 4.32 -3.59 1.76
N LYS A 11 5.38 -3.82 1.01
CA LYS A 11 5.58 -3.22 -0.31
C LYS A 11 5.27 -4.23 -1.40
N ILE A 12 4.45 -3.82 -2.36
CA ILE A 12 4.08 -4.60 -3.53
C ILE A 12 4.37 -3.77 -4.78
N GLU A 13 5.25 -4.29 -5.63
CA GLU A 13 5.61 -3.68 -6.91
C GLU A 13 4.93 -4.46 -8.04
N PHE A 14 4.47 -3.79 -9.09
CA PHE A 14 3.90 -4.42 -10.29
C PHE A 14 4.25 -3.59 -11.53
N ASP A 15 5.10 -4.11 -12.42
CA ASP A 15 5.52 -3.43 -13.65
C ASP A 15 5.91 -1.94 -13.45
N ASN A 16 4.97 -1.01 -13.66
CA ASN A 16 5.15 0.44 -13.48
C ASN A 16 4.49 1.02 -12.21
N ASP A 17 3.69 0.23 -11.50
CA ASP A 17 2.96 0.64 -10.31
C ASP A 17 3.61 0.07 -9.06
N TRP A 18 3.45 0.76 -7.93
CA TRP A 18 3.81 0.19 -6.64
C TRP A 18 2.91 0.72 -5.55
N VAL A 19 2.80 -0.09 -4.49
CA VAL A 19 2.10 0.30 -3.27
C VAL A 19 2.90 -0.11 -2.05
N HIS A 20 2.94 0.75 -1.04
CA HIS A 20 3.66 0.53 0.20
C HIS A 20 2.75 0.84 1.38
N LEU A 21 2.42 -0.21 2.12
CA LEU A 21 1.73 -0.15 3.40
C LEU A 21 2.76 -0.16 4.53
N ARG A 22 2.71 0.84 5.42
CA ARG A 22 3.59 0.89 6.59
C ARG A 22 2.80 1.16 7.85
N THR A 23 2.90 0.25 8.82
CA THR A 23 2.43 0.48 10.18
C THR A 23 3.48 1.27 10.94
N SER A 24 3.08 2.35 11.61
CA SER A 24 4.02 3.12 12.44
C SER A 24 4.33 2.34 13.72
N ASN A 25 5.62 2.17 14.04
CA ASN A 25 6.03 1.44 15.25
C ASN A 25 5.78 2.24 16.53
N THR A 26 5.72 3.57 16.43
CA THR A 26 5.61 4.50 17.57
C THR A 26 4.22 5.11 17.73
N GLU A 27 3.38 5.02 16.69
CA GLU A 27 2.04 5.63 16.68
C GLU A 27 1.03 4.62 16.12
N PRO A 28 -0.23 4.60 16.58
CA PRO A 28 -1.25 3.68 16.08
C PRO A 28 -1.82 4.18 14.74
N ILE A 29 -0.95 4.43 13.76
CA ILE A 29 -1.33 4.92 12.43
C ILE A 29 -0.74 4.02 11.35
N ILE A 30 -1.52 3.88 10.28
CA ILE A 30 -1.17 3.14 9.07
C ILE A 30 -0.98 4.15 7.95
N ARG A 31 0.17 4.08 7.27
CA ARG A 31 0.48 4.91 6.11
C ARG A 31 0.40 4.05 4.84
N ILE A 32 -0.24 4.57 3.80
CA ILE A 32 -0.37 3.91 2.50
C ILE A 32 0.17 4.87 1.45
N TYR A 33 1.13 4.41 0.66
CA TYR A 33 1.67 5.14 -0.49
C TYR A 33 1.38 4.32 -1.74
N ALA A 34 0.78 4.93 -2.76
CA ALA A 34 0.51 4.28 -4.04
C ALA A 34 0.99 5.17 -5.17
N GLU A 35 1.71 4.57 -6.12
CA GLU A 35 2.18 5.24 -7.33
C GLU A 35 1.76 4.41 -8.54
N SER A 36 1.34 5.11 -9.59
CA SER A 36 0.84 4.50 -10.82
C SER A 36 0.92 5.51 -11.96
N ASP A 37 0.86 5.02 -13.19
CA ASP A 37 0.80 5.82 -14.42
C ASP A 37 -0.39 6.82 -14.44
N TYR A 38 -1.43 6.56 -13.66
CA TYR A 38 -2.61 7.43 -13.56
C TYR A 38 -2.99 7.70 -12.09
N GLU A 39 -3.30 8.95 -11.80
CA GLU A 39 -3.78 9.38 -10.46
C GLU A 39 -5.01 8.58 -10.01
N THR A 40 -5.97 8.34 -10.91
CA THR A 40 -7.18 7.56 -10.60
C THR A 40 -6.85 6.12 -10.22
N LYS A 41 -5.84 5.52 -10.87
CA LYS A 41 -5.39 4.16 -10.59
C LYS A 41 -4.65 4.10 -9.25
N ALA A 42 -3.73 5.03 -8.99
CA ALA A 42 -3.07 5.16 -7.68
C ALA A 42 -4.07 5.35 -6.54
N ASN A 43 -5.05 6.25 -6.72
CA ASN A 43 -6.12 6.48 -5.74
C ASN A 43 -6.97 5.23 -5.51
N ASN A 44 -7.36 4.52 -6.58
CA ASN A 44 -8.14 3.28 -6.44
C ASN A 44 -7.36 2.20 -5.67
N ILE A 45 -6.07 2.03 -5.94
CA ILE A 45 -5.21 1.07 -5.22
C ILE A 45 -5.15 1.42 -3.74
N ALA A 46 -4.89 2.69 -3.40
CA ALA A 46 -4.81 3.14 -2.02
C ALA A 46 -6.14 2.98 -1.27
N LEU A 47 -7.26 3.37 -1.91
CA LEU A 47 -8.60 3.24 -1.34
C LEU A 47 -9.01 1.78 -1.13
N GLN A 48 -8.67 0.89 -2.06
CA GLN A 48 -8.96 -0.54 -1.92
C GLN A 48 -8.23 -1.11 -0.69
N LEU A 49 -6.93 -0.88 -0.58
CA LEU A 49 -6.15 -1.32 0.58
C LEU A 49 -6.68 -0.76 1.90
N MET A 50 -7.05 0.52 1.91
CA MET A 50 -7.65 1.15 3.09
C MET A 50 -8.96 0.46 3.50
N ARG A 51 -9.81 0.07 2.54
CA ARG A 51 -11.05 -0.67 2.80
C ARG A 51 -10.75 -2.05 3.34
N ASP A 52 -9.86 -2.80 2.69
CA ASP A 52 -9.50 -4.16 3.10
C ASP A 52 -9.00 -4.15 4.56
N ILE A 53 -8.09 -3.22 4.90
CA ILE A 53 -7.59 -3.07 6.28
C ILE A 53 -8.71 -2.75 7.27
N LYS A 54 -9.69 -1.92 6.88
CA LYS A 54 -10.82 -1.56 7.73
C LYS A 54 -11.82 -2.71 7.92
N GLU A 55 -11.95 -3.61 6.94
CA GLU A 55 -12.82 -4.79 7.06
C GLU A 55 -12.18 -5.93 7.85
N PHE A 56 -10.85 -6.06 7.84
CA PHE A 56 -10.12 -7.08 8.59
C PHE A 56 -9.60 -6.63 9.97
N GLY A 57 -9.57 -5.33 10.23
CA GLY A 57 -9.05 -4.72 11.47
C GLY A 57 -10.04 -4.63 12.63
#